data_AF-A0A7S4HXA3-F1
#
_entry.id   AF-A0A7S4HXA3-F1
#
_cell.length_a   1.000
_cell.length_b   1.000
_cell.length_c   1.000
_cell.angle_alpha   90.00
_cell.angle_beta   90.00
_cell.angle_gamma   90.00
#
_symmetry.space_group_name_H-M   'P 1'
#
loop_
_entity.id
_entity.type
_entity.pdbx_description
1 polymer ?
#
loop_
_entity_poly.entity_id
_entity_poly.type
_entity_poly.pdbx_seq_one_letter_code
_entity_poly.pdbx_strand_id
1 'polypeptide(L)'
;MHVQSAPLPPILYPVMVEPVTKLIANAMRSSKGSITFGVRVSNAHIGRGEDLELRIGCRNDSTVNVERVQAKVKEKVEWMGAKESTKEDILAIPSIVPDAEGLGKKSKTELKEKKKAGVDDNYLDIFGEITSSSNDDKLIKLRIPATSRDTFKGQIISVKHILVIKIKTKWGVDDPKIEIPLKVGSRAVDEAHEPTVRLPPPVPLPSTSGEDISGDVQPLPAPVAVPIGWAASEKSLRIIAPKESIVVGGAAFDSSNNGEPVSSDPVVPVPSPKPPDQPTLDNLLAKMVSSVNDYELISAKLEDPDWKGLFSSLTPEHFGSILAQVNQDFDEPRVAALIAHAVGNGAFSCNHCVAALKACAEWNRIAVVQELLPFISDLSSGMAIIESELTPWEKIVTSKDFERIS
;
A
#
# COMPACT_ATOMS: atom_id res chain seq x y z
N MET A 1 10.88 -18.90 -7.26
CA MET A 1 9.48 -18.50 -7.46
C MET A 1 9.48 -17.02 -7.80
N HIS A 2 8.96 -16.66 -8.98
CA HIS A 2 8.77 -15.27 -9.39
C HIS A 2 7.32 -14.92 -9.07
N VAL A 3 7.11 -13.93 -8.20
CA VAL A 3 5.78 -13.41 -7.87
C VAL A 3 5.70 -12.05 -8.53
N GLN A 4 4.68 -11.84 -9.35
CA GLN A 4 4.45 -10.60 -10.07
C GLN A 4 3.07 -10.07 -9.68
N SER A 5 3.01 -8.80 -9.27
CA SER A 5 1.76 -8.10 -8.99
C SER A 5 1.29 -7.32 -10.21
N ALA A 6 0.10 -6.72 -10.11
CA ALA A 6 -0.27 -5.64 -11.00
C ALA A 6 0.78 -4.52 -10.95
N PRO A 7 1.04 -3.82 -12.07
CA PRO A 7 1.93 -2.66 -12.06
C PRO A 7 1.49 -1.60 -11.04
N LEU A 8 2.46 -0.90 -10.46
CA LEU A 8 2.18 0.22 -9.58
C LEU A 8 1.47 1.34 -10.35
N PRO A 9 0.44 1.98 -9.76
CA PRO A 9 -0.16 3.15 -10.38
C PRO A 9 0.88 4.26 -10.52
N PRO A 10 0.78 5.15 -11.53
CA PRO A 10 1.71 6.27 -11.73
C PRO A 10 1.54 7.39 -10.68
N ILE A 11 0.66 7.20 -9.69
CA ILE A 11 0.33 8.17 -8.66
C ILE A 11 1.28 7.99 -7.48
N LEU A 12 1.89 9.09 -7.02
CA LEU A 12 2.72 9.09 -5.82
C LEU A 12 1.85 8.84 -4.58
N TYR A 13 2.36 8.01 -3.67
CA TYR A 13 1.69 7.72 -2.42
C TYR A 13 2.52 8.24 -1.24
N PRO A 14 2.48 9.54 -0.93
CA PRO A 14 3.24 10.10 0.17
C PRO A 14 2.71 9.58 1.50
N VAL A 15 3.60 9.20 2.41
CA VAL A 15 3.23 8.72 3.75
C VAL A 15 3.90 9.58 4.80
N MET A 16 3.12 10.10 5.74
CA MET A 16 3.61 10.79 6.94
C MET A 16 3.23 9.98 8.17
N VAL A 17 4.23 9.49 8.89
CA VAL A 17 3.98 8.66 10.08
C VAL A 17 3.98 9.51 11.33
N GLU A 18 3.05 9.20 12.24
CA GLU A 18 2.98 9.85 13.55
C GLU A 18 4.33 9.78 14.27
N PRO A 19 4.84 10.91 14.81
CA PRO A 19 6.11 10.90 15.49
C PRO A 19 6.12 10.00 16.71
N VAL A 20 7.08 9.07 16.76
CA VAL A 20 7.21 8.14 17.89
C VAL A 20 8.07 8.77 18.96
N THR A 21 7.51 8.94 20.15
CA THR A 21 8.24 9.35 21.36
C THR A 21 8.65 8.13 22.18
N LYS A 22 9.97 7.95 22.39
CA LYS A 22 10.49 6.89 23.23
C LYS A 22 11.25 7.47 24.42
N LEU A 23 10.91 6.99 25.62
CA LEU A 23 11.69 7.27 26.82
C LEU A 23 13.03 6.54 26.76
N ILE A 24 14.09 7.30 26.95
CA ILE A 24 15.45 6.80 26.94
C ILE A 24 15.87 6.52 28.39
N ALA A 25 16.14 5.26 28.71
CA ALA A 25 16.63 4.83 30.01
C ALA A 25 17.95 4.07 29.87
N ASN A 26 18.81 4.17 30.88
CA ASN A 26 20.01 3.33 30.96
C ASN A 26 19.69 1.96 31.59
N ALA A 27 20.68 1.06 31.63
CA ALA A 27 20.57 -0.25 32.27
C ALA A 27 20.10 -0.20 33.75
N MET A 28 20.37 0.90 34.46
CA MET A 28 19.92 1.15 35.83
C MET A 28 18.51 1.78 35.91
N ARG A 29 17.75 1.77 34.81
CA ARG A 29 16.39 2.33 34.66
C ARG A 29 16.25 3.81 35.05
N SER A 30 17.35 4.56 35.10
CA SER A 30 17.31 6.00 35.29
C SER A 30 16.99 6.67 33.97
N SER A 31 15.86 7.39 33.91
CA SER A 31 15.46 8.15 32.73
C SER A 31 16.54 9.18 32.37
N LYS A 32 16.92 9.19 31.10
CA LYS A 32 17.87 10.13 30.49
C LYS A 32 17.18 11.17 29.63
N GLY A 33 15.85 11.14 29.55
CA GLY A 33 15.01 11.99 28.71
C GLY A 33 14.22 11.16 27.69
N SER A 34 13.87 11.79 26.56
CA SER A 34 13.13 11.15 25.47
C SER A 34 13.69 11.53 24.11
N ILE A 35 13.44 10.69 23.12
CA ILE A 35 13.68 11.01 21.71
C ILE A 35 12.33 10.89 21.00
N THR A 36 11.96 11.92 20.26
CA THR A 36 10.76 11.93 19.41
C THR A 36 11.20 12.11 17.97
N PHE A 37 10.72 11.27 17.06
CA PHE A 37 11.05 11.43 15.64
C PHE A 37 9.89 11.03 14.75
N GLY A 38 9.75 11.76 13.65
CA GLY A 38 8.76 11.52 12.60
C GLY A 38 9.44 11.34 11.26
N VAL A 39 8.72 10.70 10.33
CA VAL A 39 9.25 10.37 9.01
C VAL A 39 8.20 10.70 7.96
N ARG A 40 8.68 11.32 6.88
CA ARG A 40 7.95 11.45 5.63
C ARG A 40 8.61 10.60 4.56
N VAL A 41 7.81 9.78 3.90
CA VAL A 41 8.18 9.04 2.69
C VAL A 41 7.55 9.76 1.51
N SER A 42 8.35 10.17 0.52
CA SER A 42 7.82 10.88 -0.66
C SER A 42 6.86 10.00 -1.47
N ASN A 43 7.14 8.70 -1.55
CA ASN A 43 6.33 7.72 -2.25
C ASN A 43 6.52 6.32 -1.63
N ALA A 44 5.47 5.74 -1.05
CA ALA A 44 5.47 4.38 -0.52
C ALA A 44 5.20 3.31 -1.60
N HIS A 45 4.79 3.72 -2.80
CA HIS A 45 4.67 2.85 -3.99
C HIS A 45 5.92 2.96 -4.84
N ILE A 46 6.89 2.08 -4.63
CA ILE A 46 8.23 2.22 -5.20
C ILE A 46 8.53 1.14 -6.25
N GLY A 47 9.00 1.56 -7.41
CA GLY A 47 9.44 0.65 -8.45
C GLY A 47 10.69 -0.15 -8.04
N ARG A 48 10.82 -1.37 -8.55
CA ARG A 48 12.08 -2.12 -8.46
C ARG A 48 13.18 -1.34 -9.15
N GLY A 49 14.32 -1.17 -8.48
CA GLY A 49 15.39 -0.36 -9.03
C GLY A 49 15.11 1.14 -8.96
N GLU A 50 14.23 1.64 -8.08
CA GLU A 50 14.07 3.08 -7.85
C GLU A 50 14.64 3.50 -6.50
N ASP A 51 14.82 4.81 -6.31
CA ASP A 51 15.27 5.40 -5.06
C ASP A 51 14.06 5.78 -4.20
N LEU A 52 13.96 5.17 -3.02
CA LEU A 52 13.02 5.59 -1.99
C LEU A 52 13.56 6.83 -1.29
N GLU A 53 12.79 7.92 -1.32
CA GLU A 53 13.16 9.20 -0.72
C GLU A 53 12.47 9.41 0.62
N LEU A 54 13.28 9.69 1.65
CA LEU A 54 12.84 9.84 3.03
C LEU A 54 13.32 11.18 3.59
N ARG A 55 12.45 11.84 4.35
CA ARG A 55 12.81 12.99 5.19
C ARG A 55 12.49 12.64 6.64
N ILE A 56 13.41 12.95 7.55
CA ILE A 56 13.31 12.61 8.97
C ILE A 56 13.41 13.89 9.78
N GLY A 57 12.44 14.08 10.67
CA GLY A 57 12.44 15.13 11.68
C GLY A 57 12.66 14.47 13.03
N CYS A 58 13.56 15.01 13.85
CA CYS A 58 13.90 14.36 15.10
C CYS A 58 14.26 15.38 16.17
N ARG A 59 13.70 15.16 17.36
CA ARG A 59 13.95 15.93 18.55
C ARG A 59 14.57 15.05 19.64
N ASN A 60 15.82 15.34 19.96
CA ASN A 60 16.51 14.69 21.08
C ASN A 60 16.34 15.52 22.36
N ASP A 61 15.37 15.16 23.20
CA ASP A 61 15.19 15.70 24.55
C ASP A 61 15.83 14.80 25.60
N SER A 62 16.95 14.18 25.25
CA SER A 62 17.72 13.31 26.13
C SER A 62 19.15 13.80 26.31
N THR A 63 19.77 13.27 27.37
CA THR A 63 21.20 13.44 27.64
C THR A 63 22.07 12.42 26.90
N VAL A 64 21.46 11.55 26.09
CA VAL A 64 22.13 10.51 25.30
C VAL A 64 22.41 11.04 23.90
N ASN A 65 23.62 10.79 23.41
CA ASN A 65 23.96 11.08 22.01
C ASN A 65 23.30 10.02 21.12
N VAL A 66 22.65 10.48 20.05
CA VAL A 66 22.33 9.63 18.92
C VAL A 66 23.61 9.41 18.11
N GLU A 67 23.94 8.16 17.81
CA GLU A 67 25.13 7.81 17.04
C GLU A 67 24.87 7.89 15.54
N ARG A 68 23.68 7.48 15.10
CA ARG A 68 23.25 7.52 13.71
C ARG A 68 21.77 7.24 13.55
N VAL A 69 21.21 7.66 12.43
CA VAL A 69 19.92 7.15 11.94
C VAL A 69 20.18 6.04 10.93
N GLN A 70 19.52 4.90 11.10
CA GLN A 70 19.64 3.73 10.22
C GLN A 70 18.29 3.47 9.56
N ALA A 71 18.23 3.60 8.23
CA ALA A 71 17.05 3.25 7.45
C ALA A 71 17.34 2.03 6.57
N LYS A 72 16.45 1.03 6.56
CA LYS A 72 16.58 -0.18 5.74
C LYS A 72 15.23 -0.70 5.28
N VAL A 73 15.19 -1.31 4.10
CA VAL A 73 13.98 -2.00 3.60
C VAL A 73 14.13 -3.50 3.82
N LYS A 74 13.13 -4.09 4.46
CA LYS A 74 13.01 -5.54 4.65
C LYS A 74 11.97 -6.11 3.71
N GLU A 75 12.25 -7.28 3.14
CA GLU A 75 11.28 -8.13 2.48
C GLU A 75 10.94 -9.29 3.41
N LYS A 76 9.65 -9.48 3.68
CA LYS A 76 9.13 -10.60 4.46
C LYS A 76 8.28 -11.48 3.55
N VAL A 77 8.71 -12.71 3.34
CA VAL A 77 7.97 -13.72 2.57
C VAL A 77 7.37 -14.72 3.56
N GLU A 78 6.05 -14.75 3.62
CA GLU A 78 5.26 -15.67 4.45
C GLU A 78 4.57 -16.68 3.52
N TRP A 79 4.58 -17.97 3.87
CA TRP A 79 3.81 -18.97 3.13
C TRP A 79 3.21 -20.03 4.05
N MET A 80 2.03 -20.50 3.66
CA MET A 80 1.28 -21.54 4.34
C MET A 80 1.50 -22.87 3.62
N GLY A 81 2.25 -23.77 4.25
CA GLY A 81 2.33 -25.19 3.88
C GLY A 81 1.82 -26.06 5.02
N ALA A 82 2.38 -27.27 5.17
CA ALA A 82 2.12 -28.10 6.36
C ALA A 82 2.57 -27.43 7.67
N LYS A 83 3.51 -26.49 7.59
CA LYS A 83 3.91 -25.58 8.67
C LYS A 83 3.98 -24.18 8.10
N GLU A 84 3.49 -23.21 8.87
CA GLU A 84 3.71 -21.80 8.57
C GLU A 84 5.21 -21.51 8.57
N SER A 85 5.67 -20.82 7.54
CA SER A 85 7.08 -20.50 7.36
C SER A 85 7.24 -19.04 6.98
N THR A 86 8.32 -18.43 7.46
CA THR A 86 8.62 -17.02 7.22
C THR A 86 10.10 -16.90 6.85
N LYS A 87 10.38 -16.10 5.83
CA LYS A 87 11.73 -15.67 5.47
C LYS A 87 11.79 -14.14 5.50
N GLU A 88 12.84 -13.59 6.11
CA GLU A 88 13.11 -12.15 6.11
C GLU A 88 14.45 -11.90 5.42
N ASP A 89 14.45 -11.06 4.39
CA ASP A 89 15.64 -10.60 3.67
C ASP A 89 15.78 -9.07 3.81
N ILE A 90 17.02 -8.56 3.84
CA ILE A 90 17.29 -7.11 3.80
C ILE A 90 17.55 -6.73 2.35
N LEU A 91 16.66 -5.89 1.78
CA LEU A 91 16.74 -5.51 0.38
C LEU A 91 17.69 -4.33 0.13
N ALA A 92 17.58 -3.28 0.94
CA ALA A 92 18.38 -2.08 0.77
C ALA A 92 19.50 -2.03 1.81
N ILE A 93 20.71 -1.69 1.37
CA ILE A 93 21.84 -1.41 2.26
C ILE A 93 21.42 -0.30 3.21
N PRO A 94 21.69 -0.43 4.52
CA PRO A 94 21.28 0.59 5.46
C PRO A 94 21.93 1.94 5.13
N SER A 95 21.11 2.96 4.87
CA SER A 95 21.63 4.33 4.83
C SER A 95 21.86 4.81 6.25
N ILE A 96 23.02 5.44 6.47
CA ILE A 96 23.51 5.88 7.76
C ILE A 96 23.76 7.38 7.67
N VAL A 97 23.00 8.15 8.45
CA VAL A 97 23.27 9.58 8.64
C VAL A 97 23.96 9.75 9.99
N PRO A 98 25.28 10.02 10.02
CA PRO A 98 26.06 10.10 11.25
C PRO A 98 25.83 11.41 12.03
N ASP A 99 25.24 12.44 11.42
CA ASP A 99 25.08 13.75 12.05
C ASP A 99 23.84 14.49 11.50
N ALA A 100 22.64 14.03 11.86
CA ALA A 100 21.43 14.76 11.49
C ALA A 100 21.23 15.93 12.46
N GLU A 101 21.24 17.14 11.94
CA GLU A 101 20.93 18.37 12.68
C GLU A 101 19.59 18.23 13.42
N GLY A 102 19.60 18.49 14.73
CA GLY A 102 18.47 18.22 15.66
C GLY A 102 18.68 16.99 16.56
N LEU A 103 19.65 16.13 16.24
CA LEU A 103 20.01 14.95 17.05
C LEU A 103 21.03 15.24 18.17
N GLY A 104 21.60 16.45 18.18
CA GLY A 104 22.52 16.89 19.22
C GLY A 104 21.93 16.69 20.62
N LYS A 105 22.75 16.19 21.55
CA LYS A 105 22.32 16.08 22.96
C LYS A 105 21.96 17.47 23.50
N LYS A 106 20.90 17.55 24.28
CA LYS A 106 20.59 18.76 25.04
C LYS A 106 21.29 18.74 26.39
N SER A 107 21.70 19.91 26.85
CA SER A 107 22.15 20.12 28.20
C SER A 107 20.99 19.94 29.20
N LYS A 108 21.33 19.61 30.45
CA LYS A 108 20.31 19.51 31.51
C LYS A 108 19.59 20.83 31.76
N THR A 109 20.23 21.96 31.47
CA THR A 109 19.66 23.30 31.66
C THR A 109 18.58 23.56 30.61
N GLU A 110 18.87 23.31 29.33
CA GLU A 110 17.90 23.44 28.23
C GLU A 110 16.68 22.53 28.43
N LEU A 111 16.90 21.30 28.92
CA LEU A 111 15.80 20.37 29.24
C LEU A 111 14.88 20.89 30.36
N LYS A 112 15.43 21.63 31.34
CA LYS A 112 14.63 22.23 32.42
C LYS A 112 13.81 23.42 31.95
N GLU A 113 14.37 24.24 31.06
CA GLU A 113 13.67 25.37 30.47
C GLU A 113 12.52 24.91 29.59
N LYS A 114 12.77 23.92 28.72
CA LYS A 114 11.74 23.37 27.84
C LYS A 114 10.58 22.72 28.60
N LYS A 115 10.86 22.03 29.72
CA LYS A 115 9.79 21.47 30.57
C LYS A 115 8.81 22.52 31.11
N LYS A 116 9.21 23.79 31.19
CA LYS A 116 8.32 24.88 31.61
C LYS A 116 7.43 25.39 30.46
N ALA A 117 7.80 25.14 29.20
CA ALA A 117 7.11 25.66 28.02
C ALA A 117 5.91 24.80 27.55
N GLY A 118 5.71 23.61 28.11
CA GLY A 118 4.66 22.67 27.67
C GLY A 118 5.16 21.68 26.61
N VAL A 119 4.40 20.60 26.40
CA VAL A 119 4.81 19.41 25.62
C VAL A 119 4.30 19.43 24.18
N ASP A 120 3.26 20.22 23.89
CA ASP A 120 2.49 20.10 22.65
C ASP A 120 3.19 20.66 21.40
N ASP A 121 4.18 21.57 21.54
CA ASP A 121 4.92 22.15 20.41
C ASP A 121 5.82 21.14 19.66
N ASN A 122 6.00 19.92 20.18
CA ASN A 122 6.89 18.93 19.58
C ASN A 122 6.44 18.45 18.19
N TYR A 123 5.14 18.32 17.96
CA TYR A 123 4.63 17.79 16.70
C TYR A 123 4.69 18.82 15.57
N LEU A 124 4.41 20.09 15.85
CA LEU A 124 4.52 21.16 14.85
C LEU A 124 5.97 21.37 14.40
N ASP A 125 6.92 21.32 15.33
CA ASP A 125 8.35 21.40 15.01
C ASP A 125 8.77 20.25 14.07
N ILE A 126 8.42 19.00 14.42
CA ILE A 126 8.75 17.82 13.61
C ILE A 126 8.06 17.87 12.26
N PHE A 127 6.79 18.29 12.21
CA PHE A 127 6.04 18.46 10.97
C PHE A 127 6.72 19.51 10.07
N GLY A 128 7.13 20.64 10.63
CA GLY A 128 7.90 21.66 9.93
C GLY A 128 9.20 21.10 9.37
N GLU A 129 9.95 20.34 10.14
CA GLU A 129 11.21 19.72 9.70
C GLU A 129 11.02 18.73 8.53
N ILE A 130 10.01 17.84 8.58
CA ILE A 130 9.79 16.83 7.53
C ILE A 130 9.12 17.39 6.27
N THR A 131 8.45 18.54 6.36
CA THR A 131 7.78 19.19 5.23
C THR A 131 8.62 20.28 4.57
N SER A 132 9.60 20.84 5.28
CA SER A 132 10.49 21.88 4.75
C SER A 132 11.28 21.37 3.54
N SER A 133 11.05 22.00 2.39
CA SER A 133 11.74 21.70 1.13
C SER A 133 13.20 22.17 1.12
N SER A 134 13.57 23.13 1.96
CA SER A 134 14.91 23.74 2.00
C SER A 134 16.03 22.82 2.50
N ASN A 135 15.69 21.67 3.12
CA ASN A 135 16.64 20.82 3.81
C ASN A 135 17.01 19.58 2.99
N ASP A 136 17.60 19.77 1.80
CA ASP A 136 18.06 18.64 0.98
C ASP A 136 19.16 17.81 1.67
N ASP A 137 19.89 18.41 2.62
CA ASP A 137 20.87 17.71 3.47
C ASP A 137 20.24 16.63 4.37
N LYS A 138 18.91 16.69 4.58
CA LYS A 138 18.16 15.70 5.38
C LYS A 138 17.44 14.65 4.51
N LEU A 139 17.66 14.68 3.19
CA LEU A 139 17.08 13.72 2.26
C LEU A 139 17.89 12.41 2.27
N ILE A 140 17.26 11.33 2.71
CA ILE A 140 17.83 9.99 2.66
C ILE A 140 17.28 9.27 1.44
N LYS A 141 18.17 8.79 0.56
CA LYS A 141 17.82 7.93 -0.57
C LYS A 141 18.18 6.48 -0.30
N LEU A 142 17.25 5.56 -0.54
CA LEU A 142 17.45 4.12 -0.44
C LEU A 142 17.10 3.44 -1.76
N ARG A 143 18.10 2.90 -2.45
CA ARG A 143 17.89 2.15 -3.70
C ARG A 143 17.21 0.81 -3.40
N ILE A 144 16.04 0.58 -3.99
CA ILE A 144 15.41 -0.74 -4.01
C ILE A 144 16.11 -1.60 -5.08
N PRO A 145 16.59 -2.81 -4.78
CA PRO A 145 17.17 -3.68 -5.78
C PRO A 145 16.21 -3.97 -6.95
N ALA A 146 16.73 -4.00 -8.17
CA ALA A 146 15.95 -4.41 -9.34
C ALA A 146 15.46 -5.88 -9.26
N THR A 147 16.12 -6.69 -8.42
CA THR A 147 15.81 -8.10 -8.19
C THR A 147 14.77 -8.34 -7.08
N SER A 148 14.24 -7.28 -6.45
CA SER A 148 13.21 -7.40 -5.42
C SER A 148 11.93 -8.06 -5.95
N ARG A 149 11.20 -8.74 -5.07
CA ARG A 149 9.88 -9.29 -5.41
C ARG A 149 8.84 -8.18 -5.35
N ASP A 150 7.71 -8.41 -6.00
CA ASP A 150 6.58 -7.51 -5.89
C ASP A 150 5.86 -7.76 -4.55
N THR A 151 5.33 -6.70 -3.94
CA THR A 151 4.41 -6.81 -2.81
C THR A 151 3.18 -7.59 -3.28
N PHE A 152 2.84 -8.65 -2.54
CA PHE A 152 1.81 -9.58 -2.95
C PHE A 152 1.09 -10.17 -1.75
N LYS A 153 -0.22 -10.37 -1.86
CA LYS A 153 -1.03 -11.05 -0.86
C LYS A 153 -1.95 -12.03 -1.59
N GLY A 154 -1.58 -13.30 -1.55
CA GLY A 154 -2.43 -14.40 -2.01
C GLY A 154 -2.78 -15.31 -0.85
N GLN A 155 -3.59 -16.33 -1.14
CA GLN A 155 -4.07 -17.28 -0.12
C GLN A 155 -2.94 -18.12 0.49
N ILE A 156 -1.91 -18.48 -0.29
CA ILE A 156 -0.85 -19.39 0.17
C ILE A 156 0.45 -18.65 0.48
N ILE A 157 0.71 -17.53 -0.19
CA ILE A 157 1.95 -16.78 -0.09
C ILE A 157 1.65 -15.29 0.03
N SER A 158 2.39 -14.61 0.90
CA SER A 158 2.41 -13.17 1.01
C SER A 158 3.85 -12.65 1.00
N VAL A 159 4.07 -11.58 0.24
CA VAL A 159 5.33 -10.83 0.20
C VAL A 159 5.03 -9.42 0.68
N LYS A 160 5.62 -9.04 1.81
CA LYS A 160 5.46 -7.73 2.44
C LYS A 160 6.79 -7.00 2.43
N HIS A 161 6.75 -5.70 2.16
CA HIS A 161 7.92 -4.83 2.27
C HIS A 161 7.72 -3.84 3.40
N ILE A 162 8.74 -3.68 4.23
CA ILE A 162 8.68 -2.80 5.40
C ILE A 162 9.96 -1.96 5.43
N LEU A 163 9.79 -0.65 5.34
CA LEU A 163 10.82 0.31 5.68
C LEU A 163 10.95 0.38 7.20
N VAL A 164 12.16 0.10 7.70
CA VAL A 164 12.48 0.15 9.12
C VAL A 164 13.48 1.27 9.34
N ILE A 165 13.08 2.26 10.14
CA ILE A 165 13.94 3.37 10.53
C ILE A 165 14.23 3.25 12.02
N LYS A 166 15.51 3.26 12.37
CA LYS A 166 15.99 3.15 13.75
C LYS A 166 16.92 4.29 14.09
N ILE A 167 16.69 4.91 15.24
CA ILE A 167 17.62 5.86 15.85
C ILE A 167 18.58 5.07 16.72
N LYS A 168 19.84 4.97 16.30
CA LYS A 168 20.87 4.25 17.04
C LYS A 168 21.42 5.12 18.16
N THR A 169 21.29 4.62 19.37
CA THR A 169 21.84 5.23 20.57
C THR A 169 23.04 4.44 21.07
N LYS A 170 23.78 4.99 22.04
CA LYS A 170 24.91 4.29 22.66
C LYS A 170 24.46 2.97 23.31
N TRP A 171 25.39 2.01 23.38
CA TRP A 171 25.16 0.69 23.97
C TRP A 171 24.50 0.76 25.36
N GLY A 172 23.48 -0.10 25.58
CA GLY A 172 22.72 -0.18 26.83
C GLY A 172 21.50 0.74 26.91
N VAL A 173 21.04 1.24 25.75
CA VAL A 173 19.83 2.05 25.58
C VAL A 173 18.98 1.47 24.45
N ASP A 174 17.66 1.50 24.60
CA ASP A 174 16.72 1.05 23.57
C ASP A 174 16.70 2.02 22.37
N ASP A 175 16.80 1.48 21.16
CA ASP A 175 16.74 2.25 19.92
C ASP A 175 15.27 2.53 19.52
N PRO A 176 14.83 3.80 19.43
CA PRO A 176 13.54 4.15 18.85
C PRO A 176 13.42 3.62 17.41
N LYS A 177 12.23 3.12 17.05
CA LYS A 177 11.97 2.44 15.78
C LYS A 177 10.61 2.83 15.20
N ILE A 178 10.57 3.09 13.91
CA ILE A 178 9.35 3.24 13.09
C ILE A 178 9.39 2.18 11.99
N GLU A 179 8.22 1.60 11.69
CA GLU A 179 8.02 0.68 10.58
C GLU A 179 6.95 1.24 9.66
N ILE A 180 7.25 1.32 8.36
CA ILE A 180 6.35 1.85 7.34
C ILE A 180 6.19 0.76 6.28
N PRO A 181 4.97 0.28 6.01
CA PRO A 181 4.76 -0.66 4.94
C PRO A 181 5.07 0.01 3.59
N LEU A 182 5.63 -0.76 2.65
CA LEU A 182 5.87 -0.32 1.27
C LEU A 182 5.16 -1.24 0.26
N LYS A 183 4.72 -0.68 -0.86
CA LYS A 183 4.27 -1.43 -2.04
C LYS A 183 5.41 -1.38 -3.07
N VAL A 184 6.10 -2.50 -3.24
CA VAL A 184 7.15 -2.66 -4.25
C VAL A 184 6.55 -3.36 -5.45
N GLY A 185 6.83 -2.91 -6.67
CA GLY A 185 6.32 -3.57 -7.87
C GLY A 185 7.03 -3.13 -9.14
N SER A 186 6.61 -3.68 -10.28
CA SER A 186 6.93 -3.06 -11.57
C SER A 186 6.20 -1.73 -11.69
N ARG A 187 6.93 -0.66 -12.03
CA ARG A 187 6.30 0.59 -12.45
C ARG A 187 5.46 0.27 -13.70
N ALA A 188 4.28 0.88 -13.83
CA ALA A 188 3.65 0.98 -15.13
C ALA A 188 4.70 1.61 -16.05
N VAL A 189 5.28 0.83 -16.96
CA VAL A 189 6.26 1.33 -17.92
C VAL A 189 5.62 2.59 -18.47
N ASP A 190 6.29 3.75 -18.37
CA ASP A 190 5.76 4.98 -18.94
C ASP A 190 5.51 4.66 -20.42
N GLU A 191 4.27 4.33 -20.80
CA GLU A 191 3.89 3.91 -22.16
C GLU A 191 4.21 5.02 -23.17
N ALA A 192 4.56 6.21 -22.66
CA ALA A 192 5.15 7.32 -23.40
C ALA A 192 6.55 7.03 -24.00
N HIS A 193 7.21 5.94 -23.62
CA HIS A 193 8.33 5.38 -24.38
C HIS A 193 7.95 3.98 -24.88
N GLU A 194 6.85 3.86 -25.64
CA GLU A 194 6.94 3.00 -26.82
C GLU A 194 8.30 3.36 -27.45
N PRO A 195 9.25 2.41 -27.59
CA PRO A 195 10.41 2.68 -28.41
C PRO A 195 9.80 3.13 -29.72
N THR A 196 9.92 4.42 -30.04
CA THR A 196 9.56 4.88 -31.37
C THR A 196 10.37 3.97 -32.24
N VAL A 197 9.72 2.97 -32.84
CA VAL A 197 10.30 2.20 -33.90
C VAL A 197 10.54 3.30 -34.89
N ARG A 198 11.78 3.81 -34.88
CA ARG A 198 12.22 4.78 -35.85
C ARG A 198 12.05 3.98 -37.12
N LEU A 199 10.91 4.21 -37.78
CA LEU A 199 10.75 3.80 -39.15
C LEU A 199 12.05 4.28 -39.79
N PRO A 200 12.82 3.36 -40.41
CA PRO A 200 14.05 3.76 -41.07
C PRO A 200 13.71 5.01 -41.88
N PRO A 201 14.55 6.06 -41.84
CA PRO A 201 14.27 7.31 -42.52
C PRO A 201 13.78 6.96 -43.92
N PRO A 202 12.65 7.54 -44.38
CA PRO A 202 12.05 7.19 -45.66
C PRO A 202 13.18 7.20 -46.68
N VAL A 203 13.43 6.05 -47.30
CA VAL A 203 14.45 5.93 -48.35
C VAL A 203 14.11 7.05 -49.34
N PRO A 204 15.02 8.01 -49.60
CA PRO A 204 14.73 9.10 -50.52
C PRO A 204 14.30 8.45 -51.83
N LEU A 205 13.05 8.70 -52.24
CA LEU A 205 12.56 8.25 -53.53
C LEU A 205 13.54 8.82 -54.57
N PRO A 206 14.15 7.99 -55.43
CA PRO A 206 14.93 8.51 -56.52
C PRO A 206 14.04 9.41 -57.35
N SER A 207 14.41 10.68 -57.45
CA SER A 207 13.79 11.63 -58.36
C SER A 207 13.97 11.10 -59.78
N THR A 208 12.97 10.39 -60.30
CA THR A 208 12.89 9.96 -61.68
C THR A 208 12.64 11.18 -62.56
N SER A 209 13.71 11.84 -62.97
CA SER A 209 13.75 12.57 -64.24
C SER A 209 13.63 11.54 -65.37
N GLY A 210 12.63 11.71 -66.22
CA GLY A 210 12.29 10.76 -67.27
C GLY A 210 13.43 10.49 -68.23
N GLU A 211 13.82 9.23 -68.32
CA GLU A 211 14.45 8.64 -69.49
C GLU A 211 13.75 7.30 -69.76
N ASP A 212 13.21 7.18 -70.97
CA ASP A 212 12.66 5.95 -71.53
C ASP A 212 13.74 4.88 -71.57
N ILE A 213 13.61 3.85 -70.74
CA ILE A 213 14.42 2.64 -70.86
C ILE A 213 13.48 1.42 -70.82
N SER A 214 13.24 0.91 -72.03
CA SER A 214 12.74 -0.43 -72.28
C SER A 214 13.84 -1.43 -71.89
N GLY A 215 13.60 -2.29 -70.91
CA GLY A 215 14.56 -3.34 -70.55
C GLY A 215 14.22 -4.14 -69.30
N ASP A 216 13.86 -5.41 -69.53
CA ASP A 216 13.92 -6.59 -68.68
C ASP A 216 13.50 -6.51 -67.19
N VAL A 217 12.41 -7.22 -66.90
CA VAL A 217 11.90 -7.52 -65.55
C VAL A 217 12.74 -8.65 -64.95
N GLN A 218 13.63 -8.33 -64.00
CA GLN A 218 14.19 -9.34 -63.10
C GLN A 218 13.21 -9.67 -61.96
N PRO A 219 13.01 -10.96 -61.62
CA PRO A 219 12.20 -11.35 -60.48
C PRO A 219 12.89 -11.01 -59.15
N LEU A 220 12.11 -10.45 -58.22
CA LEU A 220 12.52 -10.12 -56.86
C LEU A 220 13.06 -11.35 -56.09
N PRO A 221 14.13 -11.20 -55.29
CA PRO A 221 14.59 -12.26 -54.40
C PRO A 221 13.60 -12.52 -53.26
N ALA A 222 13.43 -13.79 -52.92
CA ALA A 222 12.56 -14.26 -51.85
C ALA A 222 12.97 -13.71 -50.47
N PRO A 223 12.02 -13.51 -49.54
CA PRO A 223 12.30 -12.99 -48.20
C PRO A 223 13.22 -13.94 -47.41
N VAL A 224 14.26 -13.36 -46.82
CA VAL A 224 15.20 -14.04 -45.94
C VAL A 224 14.48 -14.44 -44.64
N ALA A 225 14.46 -15.74 -44.35
CA ALA A 225 13.93 -16.28 -43.11
C ALA A 225 14.76 -15.80 -41.91
N VAL A 226 14.09 -15.23 -40.92
CA VAL A 226 14.69 -14.83 -39.65
C VAL A 226 14.97 -16.10 -38.82
N PRO A 227 16.16 -16.26 -38.21
CA PRO A 227 16.45 -17.44 -37.39
C PRO A 227 15.57 -17.49 -36.14
N ILE A 228 14.72 -18.52 -36.05
CA ILE A 228 14.02 -18.94 -34.84
C ILE A 228 15.08 -19.45 -33.88
N GLY A 229 15.46 -18.64 -32.89
CA GLY A 229 16.60 -18.90 -32.02
C GLY A 229 16.50 -18.33 -30.61
N TRP A 230 15.29 -18.14 -30.07
CA TRP A 230 15.07 -17.90 -28.64
C TRP A 230 13.96 -18.78 -28.11
N ALA A 231 14.24 -20.09 -28.07
CA ALA A 231 13.58 -20.97 -27.12
C ALA A 231 14.16 -20.66 -25.73
N ALA A 232 13.51 -19.76 -25.00
CA ALA A 232 13.69 -19.68 -23.56
C ALA A 232 13.34 -21.05 -23.00
N SER A 233 14.32 -21.70 -22.37
CA SER A 233 14.16 -22.95 -21.64
C SER A 233 13.21 -22.71 -20.45
N GLU A 234 11.91 -22.78 -20.70
CA GLU A 234 10.89 -22.91 -19.66
C GLU A 234 11.05 -24.27 -18.98
N LYS A 235 11.93 -24.34 -17.98
CA LYS A 235 11.79 -25.34 -16.94
C LYS A 235 10.57 -24.97 -16.12
N SER A 236 9.41 -25.44 -16.57
CA SER A 236 8.19 -25.52 -15.78
C SER A 236 8.51 -26.26 -14.48
N LEU A 237 8.60 -25.53 -13.38
CA LEU A 237 8.65 -26.10 -12.03
C LEU A 237 7.27 -26.69 -11.76
N ARG A 238 7.12 -28.01 -11.97
CA ARG A 238 5.97 -28.75 -11.46
C ARG A 238 6.00 -28.68 -9.94
N ILE A 239 5.16 -27.83 -9.37
CA ILE A 239 4.85 -27.85 -7.95
C ILE A 239 3.96 -29.09 -7.75
N ILE A 240 4.55 -30.17 -7.26
CA ILE A 240 3.81 -31.35 -6.80
C ILE A 240 3.23 -30.96 -5.43
N ALA A 241 1.96 -30.59 -5.40
CA ALA A 241 1.23 -30.47 -4.15
C ALA A 241 1.17 -31.87 -3.48
N PRO A 242 1.50 -32.00 -2.19
CA PRO A 242 1.34 -33.27 -1.48
C PRO A 242 -0.12 -33.70 -1.51
N LYS A 243 -0.35 -34.97 -1.83
CA LYS A 243 -1.63 -35.57 -2.22
C LYS A 243 -2.60 -35.81 -1.06
N GLU A 244 -2.45 -35.10 0.06
CA GLU A 244 -3.21 -35.36 1.27
C GLU A 244 -4.07 -34.14 1.61
N SER A 245 -5.39 -34.37 1.52
CA SER A 245 -6.53 -33.50 1.83
C SER A 245 -6.88 -32.37 0.84
N ILE A 246 -7.46 -32.75 -0.29
CA ILE A 246 -8.62 -32.02 -0.83
C ILE A 246 -9.84 -32.82 -0.39
N VAL A 247 -10.60 -32.31 0.58
CA VAL A 247 -11.92 -32.85 0.93
C VAL A 247 -12.91 -32.28 -0.08
N VAL A 248 -13.12 -33.00 -1.18
CA VAL A 248 -14.29 -32.79 -2.04
C VAL A 248 -15.45 -33.51 -1.38
N GLY A 249 -16.48 -32.75 -1.01
CA GLY A 249 -17.66 -33.25 -0.30
C GLY A 249 -18.31 -34.44 -1.01
N GLY A 250 -18.24 -35.61 -0.36
CA GLY A 250 -19.03 -36.79 -0.68
C GLY A 250 -19.93 -37.08 0.51
N ALA A 251 -21.22 -37.26 0.24
CA ALA A 251 -22.24 -37.59 1.24
C ALA A 251 -21.87 -38.89 1.98
N ALA A 252 -21.95 -38.86 3.31
CA ALA A 252 -21.86 -40.06 4.13
C ALA A 252 -23.13 -40.89 3.90
N PHE A 253 -22.97 -42.09 3.33
CA PHE A 253 -24.01 -43.12 3.31
C PHE A 253 -23.92 -43.86 4.65
N ASP A 254 -24.86 -43.60 5.56
CA ASP A 254 -24.99 -44.38 6.78
C ASP A 254 -25.81 -45.64 6.46
N SER A 255 -25.17 -46.80 6.61
CA SER A 255 -25.77 -48.12 6.40
C SER A 255 -25.73 -48.87 7.72
N SER A 256 -26.70 -48.66 8.61
CA SER A 256 -27.04 -49.58 9.71
C SER A 256 -28.38 -49.25 10.40
N ASN A 257 -29.37 -50.13 10.19
CA ASN A 257 -30.33 -50.65 11.18
C ASN A 257 -30.70 -49.81 12.42
N ASN A 258 -31.97 -49.43 12.60
CA ASN A 258 -33.04 -50.27 13.18
C ASN A 258 -34.30 -49.41 13.36
N GLY A 259 -35.47 -49.98 13.07
CA GLY A 259 -36.74 -49.26 12.96
C GLY A 259 -37.26 -48.68 14.27
N GLU A 260 -37.48 -47.37 14.26
CA GLU A 260 -38.59 -46.71 14.96
C GLU A 260 -39.36 -45.82 13.96
N PRO A 261 -40.69 -45.73 14.06
CA PRO A 261 -41.49 -44.84 13.23
C PRO A 261 -41.27 -43.39 13.66
N VAL A 262 -40.31 -42.73 13.03
CA VAL A 262 -40.03 -41.30 13.24
C VAL A 262 -41.20 -40.47 12.70
N SER A 263 -41.79 -39.68 13.60
CA SER A 263 -42.79 -38.67 13.31
C SER A 263 -42.37 -37.82 12.11
N SER A 264 -43.27 -37.70 11.14
CA SER A 264 -43.09 -36.89 9.93
C SER A 264 -43.08 -35.40 10.29
N ASP A 265 -41.91 -34.90 10.69
CA ASP A 265 -41.68 -33.47 10.76
C ASP A 265 -41.85 -32.87 9.35
N PRO A 266 -42.51 -31.71 9.23
CA PRO A 266 -42.74 -31.06 7.95
C PRO A 266 -41.38 -30.78 7.29
N VAL A 267 -41.20 -31.34 6.09
CA VAL A 267 -40.05 -31.10 5.23
C VAL A 267 -39.91 -29.59 5.05
N VAL A 268 -38.99 -28.97 5.80
CA VAL A 268 -38.64 -27.56 5.60
C VAL A 268 -38.03 -27.49 4.20
N PRO A 269 -38.65 -26.75 3.26
CA PRO A 269 -38.12 -26.64 1.91
C PRO A 269 -36.70 -26.10 2.01
N VAL A 270 -35.74 -26.89 1.52
CA VAL A 270 -34.34 -26.47 1.43
C VAL A 270 -34.33 -25.19 0.60
N PRO A 271 -33.89 -24.04 1.16
CA PRO A 271 -33.86 -22.80 0.40
C PRO A 271 -33.02 -23.03 -0.85
N SER A 272 -33.62 -22.80 -2.01
CA SER A 272 -32.92 -22.91 -3.29
C SER A 272 -31.63 -22.10 -3.22
N PRO A 273 -30.49 -22.66 -3.65
CA PRO A 273 -29.21 -21.96 -3.61
C PRO A 273 -29.38 -20.61 -4.30
N LYS A 274 -29.16 -19.52 -3.55
CA LYS A 274 -29.21 -18.16 -4.11
C LYS A 274 -28.21 -18.11 -5.27
N PRO A 275 -28.58 -17.53 -6.43
CA PRO A 275 -27.65 -17.40 -7.53
C PRO A 275 -26.39 -16.66 -7.05
N PRO A 276 -25.19 -17.13 -7.42
CA PRO A 276 -23.91 -16.67 -6.85
C PRO A 276 -23.56 -15.20 -7.13
N ASP A 277 -24.40 -14.47 -7.87
CA ASP A 277 -24.15 -13.10 -8.33
C ASP A 277 -25.19 -12.06 -7.88
N GLN A 278 -26.02 -12.35 -6.87
CA GLN A 278 -26.92 -11.32 -6.35
C GLN A 278 -26.14 -10.10 -5.79
N PRO A 279 -26.54 -8.85 -6.12
CA PRO A 279 -25.87 -7.62 -5.68
C PRO A 279 -26.19 -7.31 -4.22
N THR A 280 -25.58 -8.07 -3.32
CA THR A 280 -25.72 -7.92 -1.86
C THR A 280 -24.37 -7.62 -1.25
N LEU A 281 -24.36 -6.93 -0.11
CA LEU A 281 -23.13 -6.62 0.62
C LEU A 281 -22.38 -7.89 1.01
N ASP A 282 -23.07 -8.90 1.55
CA ASP A 282 -22.46 -10.19 1.94
C ASP A 282 -21.74 -10.86 0.76
N ASN A 283 -22.35 -10.86 -0.42
CA ASN A 283 -21.72 -11.43 -1.62
C ASN A 283 -20.50 -10.62 -2.08
N LEU A 284 -20.51 -9.29 -1.92
CA LEU A 284 -19.35 -8.45 -2.22
C LEU A 284 -18.20 -8.76 -1.27
N LEU A 285 -18.46 -8.74 0.04
CA LEU A 285 -17.46 -9.00 1.06
C LEU A 285 -16.87 -10.41 0.91
N ALA A 286 -17.70 -11.42 0.64
CA ALA A 286 -17.24 -12.78 0.37
C ALA A 286 -16.32 -12.86 -0.86
N LYS A 287 -16.61 -12.10 -1.93
CA LYS A 287 -15.75 -12.03 -3.11
C LYS A 287 -14.43 -11.34 -2.82
N MET A 288 -14.46 -10.25 -2.05
CA MET A 288 -13.26 -9.52 -1.64
C MET A 288 -12.30 -10.41 -0.85
N VAL A 289 -12.78 -11.26 0.07
CA VAL A 289 -11.93 -12.24 0.80
C VAL A 289 -11.07 -13.10 -0.14
N SER A 290 -11.61 -13.46 -1.31
CA SER A 290 -10.91 -14.30 -2.29
C SER A 290 -10.17 -13.51 -3.38
N SER A 291 -10.38 -12.20 -3.45
CA SER A 291 -9.79 -11.34 -4.48
C SER A 291 -8.32 -11.06 -4.19
N VAL A 292 -7.53 -10.94 -5.26
CA VAL A 292 -6.14 -10.48 -5.17
C VAL A 292 -6.05 -8.96 -5.31
N ASN A 293 -7.05 -8.36 -5.98
CA ASN A 293 -7.13 -6.95 -6.30
C ASN A 293 -8.55 -6.44 -6.06
N ASP A 294 -8.81 -5.94 -4.86
CA ASP A 294 -10.14 -5.44 -4.47
C ASP A 294 -10.53 -4.17 -5.21
N TYR A 295 -9.56 -3.35 -5.61
CA TYR A 295 -9.83 -2.14 -6.39
C TYR A 295 -10.45 -2.48 -7.76
N GLU A 296 -9.85 -3.41 -8.50
CA GLU A 296 -10.39 -3.85 -9.80
C GLU A 296 -11.75 -4.55 -9.64
N LEU A 297 -11.90 -5.39 -8.61
CA LEU A 297 -13.17 -6.05 -8.30
C LEU A 297 -14.28 -5.00 -8.07
N ILE A 298 -14.04 -4.01 -7.21
CA ILE A 298 -15.02 -2.98 -6.87
C ILE A 298 -15.29 -2.07 -8.09
N SER A 299 -14.26 -1.70 -8.85
CA SER A 299 -14.42 -0.92 -10.08
C SER A 299 -15.33 -1.63 -11.09
N ALA A 300 -15.09 -2.93 -11.33
CA ALA A 300 -15.93 -3.72 -12.22
C ALA A 300 -17.38 -3.82 -11.70
N LYS A 301 -17.58 -3.92 -10.38
CA LYS A 301 -18.92 -3.92 -9.77
C LYS A 301 -19.61 -2.56 -9.86
N LEU A 302 -18.90 -1.46 -9.87
CA LEU A 302 -19.51 -0.13 -10.05
C LEU A 302 -20.00 0.13 -11.48
N GLU A 303 -19.36 -0.51 -12.47
CA GLU A 303 -19.80 -0.46 -13.86
C GLU A 303 -21.06 -1.30 -14.11
N ASP A 304 -21.27 -2.34 -13.30
CA ASP A 304 -22.41 -3.25 -13.38
C ASP A 304 -23.71 -2.57 -12.89
N PRO A 305 -24.74 -2.40 -13.76
CA PRO A 305 -26.00 -1.76 -13.39
C PRO A 305 -26.72 -2.41 -12.20
N ASP A 306 -26.59 -3.73 -12.02
CA ASP A 306 -27.27 -4.46 -10.96
C ASP A 306 -26.72 -4.09 -9.57
N TRP A 307 -25.46 -3.63 -9.51
CA TRP A 307 -24.76 -3.26 -8.29
C TRP A 307 -24.90 -1.78 -7.91
N LYS A 308 -25.30 -0.92 -8.86
CA LYS A 308 -25.43 0.53 -8.62
C LYS A 308 -26.36 0.86 -7.46
N GLY A 309 -27.48 0.13 -7.35
CA GLY A 309 -28.43 0.29 -6.25
C GLY A 309 -27.76 0.11 -4.90
N LEU A 310 -27.00 -0.98 -4.73
CA LEU A 310 -26.27 -1.30 -3.49
C LEU A 310 -25.32 -0.17 -3.10
N PHE A 311 -24.45 0.27 -4.02
CA PHE A 311 -23.45 1.30 -3.74
C PHE A 311 -24.07 2.67 -3.45
N SER A 312 -25.13 3.05 -4.17
CA SER A 312 -25.84 4.31 -3.93
C SER A 312 -26.57 4.38 -2.57
N SER A 313 -26.88 3.22 -1.99
CA SER A 313 -27.58 3.10 -0.71
C SER A 313 -26.68 2.70 0.46
N LEU A 314 -25.36 2.77 0.31
CA LEU A 314 -24.45 2.41 1.40
C LEU A 314 -24.67 3.33 2.60
N THR A 315 -24.80 2.72 3.77
CA THR A 315 -24.73 3.43 5.04
C THR A 315 -23.27 3.58 5.45
N PRO A 316 -22.95 4.45 6.43
CA PRO A 316 -21.60 4.55 6.99
C PRO A 316 -21.04 3.19 7.43
N GLU A 317 -21.85 2.35 8.08
CA GLU A 317 -21.44 1.04 8.57
C GLU A 317 -21.10 0.07 7.44
N HIS A 318 -21.93 0.05 6.38
CA HIS A 318 -21.65 -0.77 5.20
C HIS A 318 -20.39 -0.29 4.47
N PHE A 319 -20.21 1.03 4.35
CA PHE A 319 -19.01 1.62 3.76
C PHE A 319 -17.74 1.23 4.54
N GLY A 320 -17.75 1.37 5.87
CA GLY A 320 -16.65 0.93 6.73
C GLY A 320 -16.39 -0.57 6.64
N SER A 321 -17.44 -1.39 6.53
CA SER A 321 -17.30 -2.85 6.38
C SER A 321 -16.59 -3.25 5.08
N ILE A 322 -16.85 -2.53 3.98
CA ILE A 322 -16.15 -2.77 2.71
C ILE A 322 -14.67 -2.40 2.86
N LEU A 323 -14.35 -1.25 3.47
CA LEU A 323 -12.95 -0.84 3.67
C LEU A 323 -12.18 -1.78 4.57
N ALA A 324 -12.78 -2.26 5.65
CA ALA A 324 -12.17 -3.25 6.54
C ALA A 324 -11.84 -4.59 5.84
N GLN A 325 -12.48 -4.86 4.70
CA GLN A 325 -12.30 -6.08 3.92
C GLN A 325 -11.26 -5.94 2.79
N VAL A 326 -10.75 -4.73 2.52
CA VAL A 326 -9.71 -4.49 1.51
C VAL A 326 -8.44 -5.25 1.90
N ASN A 327 -8.00 -6.16 1.03
CA ASN A 327 -6.87 -7.05 1.33
C ASN A 327 -5.54 -6.32 1.33
N GLN A 328 -5.38 -5.34 0.47
CA GLN A 328 -4.17 -4.52 0.38
C GLN A 328 -4.46 -3.16 0.98
N ASP A 329 -4.00 -2.94 2.20
CA ASP A 329 -4.15 -1.68 2.93
C ASP A 329 -3.83 -0.45 2.04
N PHE A 330 -2.80 -0.51 1.18
CA PHE A 330 -2.44 0.57 0.22
C PHE A 330 -3.58 1.00 -0.73
N ASP A 331 -4.53 0.12 -1.00
CA ASP A 331 -5.64 0.39 -1.89
C ASP A 331 -6.84 1.00 -1.12
N GLU A 332 -6.82 1.06 0.22
CA GLU A 332 -7.90 1.61 1.04
C GLU A 332 -8.32 3.03 0.64
N PRO A 333 -7.43 4.04 0.47
CA PRO A 333 -7.89 5.38 0.08
C PRO A 333 -8.50 5.42 -1.32
N ARG A 334 -7.93 4.64 -2.25
CA ARG A 334 -8.42 4.58 -3.64
C ARG A 334 -9.78 3.90 -3.73
N VAL A 335 -9.96 2.80 -2.98
CA VAL A 335 -11.24 2.11 -2.86
C VAL A 335 -12.26 3.01 -2.17
N ALA A 336 -11.86 3.72 -1.11
CA ALA A 336 -12.71 4.68 -0.41
C ALA A 336 -13.21 5.79 -1.34
N ALA A 337 -12.31 6.44 -2.08
CA ALA A 337 -12.66 7.47 -3.06
C ALA A 337 -13.57 6.93 -4.18
N LEU A 338 -13.25 5.74 -4.70
CA LEU A 338 -14.00 5.08 -5.76
C LEU A 338 -15.45 4.81 -5.33
N ILE A 339 -15.65 4.29 -4.11
CA ILE A 339 -16.98 4.05 -3.56
C ILE A 339 -17.67 5.37 -3.18
N ALA A 340 -16.96 6.33 -2.60
CA ALA A 340 -17.54 7.63 -2.21
C ALA A 340 -18.11 8.38 -3.42
N HIS A 341 -17.42 8.33 -4.56
CA HIS A 341 -17.94 8.84 -5.83
C HIS A 341 -19.25 8.15 -6.25
N ALA A 342 -19.39 6.84 -5.99
CA ALA A 342 -20.57 6.06 -6.35
C ALA A 342 -21.77 6.22 -5.40
N VAL A 343 -21.53 6.51 -4.12
CA VAL A 343 -22.59 6.85 -3.15
C VAL A 343 -23.37 8.10 -3.61
N GLY A 344 -22.76 8.94 -4.46
CA GLY A 344 -23.45 9.91 -5.31
C GLY A 344 -23.68 11.28 -4.68
N ASN A 345 -24.07 12.22 -5.56
CA ASN A 345 -24.21 13.70 -5.43
C ASN A 345 -24.79 14.23 -4.10
N GLY A 346 -24.02 14.12 -3.02
CA GLY A 346 -24.33 14.72 -1.74
C GLY A 346 -24.84 13.77 -0.66
N ALA A 347 -24.90 12.46 -0.90
CA ALA A 347 -25.28 11.50 0.15
C ALA A 347 -24.09 11.07 1.04
N PHE A 348 -22.87 11.18 0.52
CA PHE A 348 -21.66 10.88 1.29
C PHE A 348 -21.41 11.97 2.34
N SER A 349 -21.21 11.57 3.59
CA SER A 349 -21.26 12.46 4.75
C SER A 349 -20.07 12.26 5.71
N CYS A 350 -19.94 13.14 6.70
CA CYS A 350 -18.92 13.07 7.74
C CYS A 350 -18.93 11.72 8.46
N ASN A 351 -20.11 11.11 8.66
CA ASN A 351 -20.23 9.79 9.29
C ASN A 351 -19.61 8.68 8.43
N HIS A 352 -19.67 8.78 7.11
CA HIS A 352 -19.00 7.82 6.23
C HIS A 352 -17.48 7.93 6.36
N CYS A 353 -16.95 9.15 6.42
CA CYS A 353 -15.53 9.39 6.66
C CYS A 353 -15.08 8.83 8.02
N VAL A 354 -15.86 9.04 9.09
CA VAL A 354 -15.60 8.47 10.42
C VAL A 354 -15.61 6.93 10.38
N ALA A 355 -16.57 6.32 9.68
CA ALA A 355 -16.59 4.87 9.51
C ALA A 355 -15.36 4.37 8.75
N ALA A 356 -14.90 5.12 7.75
CA ALA A 356 -13.64 4.87 7.04
C ALA A 356 -12.44 4.86 7.99
N LEU A 357 -12.30 5.91 8.81
CA LEU A 357 -11.19 6.08 9.75
C LEU A 357 -11.11 4.97 10.80
N LYS A 358 -12.27 4.40 11.16
CA LYS A 358 -12.37 3.28 12.10
C LYS A 358 -12.05 1.94 11.45
N ALA A 359 -12.24 1.83 10.13
CA ALA A 359 -12.07 0.59 9.38
C ALA A 359 -10.67 0.43 8.79
N CYS A 360 -10.03 1.51 8.36
CA CYS A 360 -8.75 1.47 7.65
C CYS A 360 -7.55 1.30 8.57
N ALA A 361 -6.43 0.89 7.99
CA ALA A 361 -5.17 0.79 8.71
C ALA A 361 -4.70 2.17 9.21
N GLU A 362 -4.14 2.23 10.42
CA GLU A 362 -3.77 3.48 11.10
C GLU A 362 -2.88 4.39 10.23
N TRP A 363 -1.91 3.80 9.53
CA TRP A 363 -0.96 4.51 8.69
C TRP A 363 -1.56 5.10 7.39
N ASN A 364 -2.77 4.70 7.02
CA ASN A 364 -3.50 5.18 5.85
C ASN A 364 -4.55 6.24 6.15
N ARG A 365 -4.93 6.42 7.42
CA ARG A 365 -6.03 7.29 7.83
C ARG A 365 -5.93 8.70 7.23
N ILE A 366 -4.74 9.30 7.23
CA ILE A 366 -4.48 10.62 6.62
C ILE A 366 -4.85 10.62 5.13
N ALA A 367 -4.35 9.64 4.37
CA ALA A 367 -4.63 9.55 2.93
C ALA A 367 -6.12 9.27 2.66
N VAL A 368 -6.76 8.43 3.49
CA VAL A 368 -8.21 8.18 3.42
C VAL A 368 -8.99 9.48 3.64
N VAL A 369 -8.66 10.29 4.65
CA VAL A 369 -9.32 11.59 4.85
C VAL A 369 -9.13 12.48 3.64
N GLN A 370 -7.90 12.65 3.17
CA GLN A 370 -7.57 13.56 2.05
C GLN A 370 -8.34 13.20 0.77
N GLU A 371 -8.46 11.91 0.48
CA GLU A 371 -9.23 11.40 -0.67
C GLU A 371 -10.74 11.53 -0.47
N LEU A 372 -11.25 11.42 0.76
CA LEU A 372 -12.68 11.46 1.04
C LEU A 372 -13.26 12.87 1.19
N LEU A 373 -12.48 13.84 1.68
CA LEU A 373 -12.98 15.19 1.95
C LEU A 373 -13.75 15.83 0.76
N PRO A 374 -13.30 15.72 -0.51
CA PRO A 374 -14.02 16.30 -1.65
C PRO A 374 -15.44 15.76 -1.87
N PHE A 375 -15.78 14.60 -1.28
CA PHE A 375 -17.07 13.93 -1.46
C PHE A 375 -18.06 14.22 -0.33
N ILE A 376 -17.63 14.82 0.78
CA ILE A 376 -18.44 15.01 1.98
C ILE A 376 -19.41 16.19 1.81
N SER A 377 -20.71 15.93 1.91
CA SER A 377 -21.75 16.92 1.67
C SER A 377 -22.09 17.81 2.86
N ASP A 378 -21.87 17.31 4.08
CA ASP A 378 -22.18 17.97 5.35
C ASP A 378 -20.92 18.41 6.09
N LEU A 379 -19.83 18.70 5.37
CA LEU A 379 -18.52 19.02 5.98
C LEU A 379 -18.62 20.23 6.91
N SER A 380 -19.31 21.30 6.49
CA SER A 380 -19.42 22.55 7.26
C SER A 380 -20.13 22.39 8.62
N SER A 381 -21.05 21.43 8.75
CA SER A 381 -21.77 21.14 9.99
C SER A 381 -21.19 19.95 10.77
N GLY A 382 -20.49 19.04 10.10
CA GLY A 382 -20.02 17.77 10.66
C GLY A 382 -18.50 17.65 10.85
N MET A 383 -17.70 18.65 10.44
CA MET A 383 -16.23 18.62 10.53
C MET A 383 -15.71 18.22 11.92
N ALA A 384 -16.31 18.76 12.98
CA ALA A 384 -15.91 18.48 14.35
C ALA A 384 -16.00 16.98 14.72
N ILE A 385 -16.89 16.23 14.06
CA ILE A 385 -17.04 14.79 14.27
C ILE A 385 -15.82 14.05 13.69
N ILE A 386 -15.38 14.41 12.48
CA ILE A 386 -14.17 13.84 11.87
C ILE A 386 -12.95 14.19 12.73
N GLU A 387 -12.80 15.47 13.11
CA GLU A 387 -11.69 15.91 13.96
C GLU A 387 -11.69 15.20 15.32
N SER A 388 -12.85 14.84 15.89
CA SER A 388 -12.88 14.12 17.17
C SER A 388 -12.27 12.72 17.09
N GLU A 389 -12.22 12.14 15.89
CA GLU A 389 -11.68 10.80 15.63
C GLU A 389 -10.20 10.84 15.23
N LEU A 390 -9.67 11.99 14.82
CA LEU A 390 -8.28 12.16 14.39
C LEU A 390 -7.32 12.31 15.58
N THR A 391 -6.13 11.72 15.48
CA THR A 391 -5.04 11.97 16.43
C THR A 391 -4.55 13.42 16.30
N PRO A 392 -3.88 13.98 17.32
CA PRO A 392 -3.28 15.32 17.22
C PRO A 392 -2.35 15.47 16.02
N TRP A 393 -1.62 14.40 15.66
CA TRP A 393 -0.76 14.39 14.49
C TRP A 393 -1.55 14.45 13.19
N GLU A 394 -2.57 13.61 13.06
CA GLU A 394 -3.43 13.58 11.87
C GLU A 394 -4.06 14.96 11.62
N LYS A 395 -4.56 15.62 12.66
CA LYS A 395 -5.09 17.00 12.58
C LYS A 395 -4.08 17.99 12.03
N ILE A 396 -2.84 17.93 12.51
CA ILE A 396 -1.76 18.81 12.03
C ILE A 396 -1.56 18.58 10.53
N VAL A 397 -1.45 17.33 10.09
CA VAL A 397 -1.18 16.97 8.70
C VAL A 397 -2.35 17.35 7.78
N THR A 398 -3.59 17.11 8.19
CA THR A 398 -4.79 17.34 7.36
C THR A 398 -5.36 18.74 7.47
N SER A 399 -4.84 19.60 8.35
CA SER A 399 -5.37 20.95 8.61
C SER A 399 -5.61 21.76 7.34
N LYS A 400 -4.61 21.81 6.45
CA LYS A 400 -4.71 22.52 5.16
C LYS A 400 -5.71 21.90 4.19
N ASP A 401 -5.96 20.61 4.30
CA ASP A 401 -6.93 19.93 3.44
C ASP A 401 -8.36 20.31 3.84
N PHE A 402 -8.64 20.41 5.14
CA PHE A 402 -9.91 20.94 5.65
C PHE A 402 -10.13 22.41 5.26
N GLU A 403 -9.09 23.25 5.40
CA GLU A 403 -9.14 24.67 5.01
C GLU A 403 -9.38 24.87 3.51
N ARG A 404 -8.89 23.97 2.65
CA ARG A 404 -9.04 24.06 1.20
C ARG A 404 -10.48 23.78 0.73
N ILE A 405 -11.22 22.97 1.48
CA ILE A 405 -12.54 22.45 1.07
C ILE A 405 -13.69 23.19 1.77
N SER A 406 -13.42 23.79 2.94
CA SER A 406 -14.34 24.69 3.66
C SER A 406 -14.47 26.04 2.95
#